data_AF-A0A6A4F1S2-F1
#
_entry.id   AF-A0A6A4F1S2-F1
#
_cell.length_a   1.000
_cell.length_b   1.000
_cell.length_c   1.000
_cell.angle_alpha   90.00
_cell.angle_beta   90.00
_cell.angle_gamma   90.00
#
_symmetry.space_group_name_H-M   'P 1'
#
loop_
_entity.id
_entity.type
_entity.pdbx_description
1 polymer ?
#
loop_
_entity_poly.entity_id
_entity_poly.type
_entity_poly.pdbx_seq_one_letter_code
_entity_poly.pdbx_strand_id
1 'polypeptide(L)'
;MDRLEVAHRNGHWVILNNIHLMPRWLLALEKKLDKFALEGSHKNFRLFLTSDPSYSIPIGANLKRVFVSFPKKYIEEAEDKVKSNLFGLCHFHTVLMEGKMYGPMGINTTYPFSLGDLRDSALSVCRTTSRARQAARSPGPGPWADLR
;
A
#
# COMPACT_ATOMS: atom_id res chain seq x y z
N MET A 1 21.28 2.82 -20.70
CA MET A 1 20.02 2.33 -21.32
C MET A 1 20.20 0.95 -21.94
N ASP A 2 21.39 0.37 -21.82
CA ASP A 2 21.81 -0.80 -22.60
C ASP A 2 21.15 -2.08 -22.08
N ARG A 3 20.88 -2.14 -20.77
CA ARG A 3 20.10 -3.24 -20.16
C ARG A 3 18.68 -3.33 -20.70
N LEU A 4 18.07 -2.21 -21.10
CA LEU A 4 16.72 -2.22 -21.66
C LEU A 4 16.73 -2.78 -23.09
N GLU A 5 17.77 -2.49 -23.88
CA GLU A 5 17.95 -3.07 -25.22
C GLU A 5 18.22 -4.57 -25.16
N VAL A 6 19.09 -5.00 -24.24
CA VAL A 6 19.34 -6.44 -24.01
C VAL A 6 18.07 -7.15 -23.59
N ALA A 7 17.27 -6.55 -22.70
CA ALA A 7 16.00 -7.12 -22.28
C ALA A 7 14.98 -7.21 -23.43
N HIS A 8 14.89 -6.16 -24.26
CA HIS A 8 14.03 -6.11 -25.44
C HIS A 8 14.36 -7.24 -26.45
N ARG A 9 15.64 -7.50 -26.69
CA ARG A 9 16.10 -8.55 -27.62
C ARG A 9 15.95 -9.96 -27.05
N ASN A 10 16.30 -10.15 -25.78
CA ASN A 10 16.36 -11.48 -25.15
C ASN A 10 15.07 -11.86 -24.40
N GLY A 11 14.09 -10.96 -24.31
CA GLY A 11 12.81 -11.24 -23.64
C GLY A 11 12.87 -11.20 -22.12
N HIS A 12 13.79 -10.44 -21.54
CA HIS A 12 13.87 -10.29 -20.09
C HIS A 12 12.81 -9.32 -19.56
N TRP A 13 12.57 -9.40 -18.25
CA TRP A 13 11.64 -8.51 -17.56
C TRP A 13 12.41 -7.37 -16.91
N VAL A 14 11.90 -6.15 -17.07
CA VAL A 14 12.50 -4.94 -16.50
C VAL A 14 11.47 -4.23 -15.65
N ILE A 15 11.87 -3.81 -14.45
CA ILE A 15 11.06 -2.99 -13.55
C ILE A 15 11.80 -1.67 -13.34
N LEU A 16 11.15 -0.56 -13.65
CA LEU A 16 11.66 0.78 -13.36
C LEU A 16 10.86 1.37 -12.21
N ASN A 17 11.55 1.60 -11.08
CA ASN A 17 10.93 2.16 -9.89
C ASN A 17 11.05 3.68 -9.82
N ASN A 18 10.06 4.31 -9.18
CA ASN A 18 10.06 5.74 -8.86
C ASN A 18 10.25 6.65 -10.08
N ILE A 19 9.60 6.33 -11.20
CA ILE A 19 9.81 7.07 -12.47
C ILE A 19 9.44 8.56 -12.39
N HIS A 20 8.63 8.94 -11.40
CA HIS A 20 8.24 10.33 -11.10
C HIS A 20 9.44 11.23 -10.73
N LEU A 21 10.56 10.65 -10.28
CA LEU A 21 11.79 11.39 -9.97
C LEU A 21 12.57 11.84 -11.21
N MET A 22 12.27 11.29 -12.39
CA MET A 22 13.04 11.54 -13.61
C MET A 22 12.15 11.89 -14.83
N PRO A 23 11.34 12.96 -14.78
CA PRO A 23 10.37 13.29 -15.82
C PRO A 23 11.02 13.60 -17.18
N ARG A 24 12.19 14.25 -17.19
CA ARG A 24 12.93 14.52 -18.44
C ARG A 24 13.46 13.24 -19.09
N TRP A 25 13.86 12.26 -18.28
CA TRP A 25 14.34 10.97 -18.79
C TRP A 25 13.19 10.10 -19.32
N LEU A 26 11.98 10.26 -18.75
CA LEU A 26 10.79 9.56 -19.21
C LEU A 26 10.47 9.84 -20.68
N LEU A 27 10.65 11.08 -21.14
CA LEU A 27 10.51 11.45 -22.56
C LEU A 27 11.51 10.71 -23.47
N ALA A 28 12.71 10.44 -22.98
CA ALA A 28 13.71 9.66 -23.73
C ALA A 28 13.40 8.15 -23.69
N LEU A 29 12.83 7.66 -22.60
CA LEU A 29 12.35 6.28 -22.48
C LEU A 29 11.19 6.03 -23.45
N GLU A 30 10.20 6.92 -23.49
CA GLU A 30 9.04 6.84 -24.38
C GLU A 30 9.46 6.72 -25.85
N LYS A 31 10.31 7.65 -26.33
CA LYS A 31 10.87 7.59 -27.69
C LYS A 31 11.60 6.29 -28.01
N LYS A 32 12.16 5.63 -26.99
CA LYS A 32 12.86 4.36 -27.16
C LYS A 32 11.90 3.17 -27.20
N LEU A 33 10.82 3.21 -26.43
CA LEU A 33 9.75 2.23 -26.49
C LEU A 33 9.02 2.27 -27.84
N ASP A 34 8.83 3.46 -28.41
CA ASP A 34 8.28 3.62 -29.76
C ASP A 34 9.15 2.92 -30.81
N LYS A 35 10.48 3.05 -30.70
CA LYS A 35 11.42 2.33 -31.58
C LYS A 35 11.29 0.81 -31.42
N PHE A 36 11.20 0.32 -30.19
CA PHE A 36 11.01 -1.12 -29.94
C PHE A 36 9.68 -1.65 -30.46
N ALA A 37 8.64 -0.82 -30.47
CA ALA A 37 7.35 -1.18 -31.07
C ALA A 37 7.44 -1.31 -32.59
N LEU A 38 8.23 -0.44 -33.24
CA LEU A 38 8.47 -0.48 -34.69
C LEU A 38 9.40 -1.63 -35.13
N GLU A 39 10.48 -1.86 -34.38
CA GLU A 39 11.49 -2.91 -34.67
C GLU A 39 10.97 -4.33 -34.35
N GLY A 40 9.93 -4.43 -33.52
CA GLY A 40 9.38 -5.69 -33.04
C GLY A 40 10.10 -6.19 -31.79
N SER A 41 9.34 -6.40 -30.72
CA SER A 41 9.89 -6.84 -29.42
C SER A 41 9.76 -8.34 -29.22
N HIS A 42 10.68 -8.92 -28.44
CA HIS A 42 10.62 -10.34 -28.09
C HIS A 42 9.30 -10.66 -27.35
N LYS A 43 8.65 -11.78 -27.68
CA LYS A 43 7.31 -12.15 -27.15
C LYS A 43 7.21 -12.17 -25.62
N ASN A 44 8.32 -12.51 -24.95
CA ASN A 44 8.42 -12.59 -23.49
C ASN A 44 8.89 -11.29 -22.81
N PHE A 45 9.22 -10.25 -23.58
CA PHE A 45 9.62 -8.97 -23.01
C PHE A 45 8.47 -8.35 -22.23
N ARG A 46 8.74 -7.88 -21.01
CA ARG A 46 7.80 -7.16 -20.15
C ARG A 46 8.51 -6.00 -19.47
N LEU A 47 7.89 -4.83 -19.51
CA LEU A 47 8.36 -3.62 -18.83
C LEU A 47 7.31 -3.18 -17.82
N PHE A 48 7.69 -3.08 -16.56
CA PHE A 48 6.86 -2.57 -15.47
C PHE A 48 7.39 -1.22 -15.01
N LEU A 49 6.48 -0.29 -14.75
CA LEU A 49 6.78 1.06 -14.26
C LEU A 49 6.08 1.28 -12.94
N THR A 50 6.77 1.84 -11.94
CA THR A 50 6.15 2.26 -10.68
C THR A 50 6.33 3.76 -10.46
N SER A 51 5.28 4.42 -10.03
CA SER A 51 5.24 5.86 -9.74
C SER A 51 4.37 6.12 -8.52
N ASP A 52 4.66 7.18 -7.77
CA ASP A 52 3.77 7.61 -6.69
C ASP A 52 2.47 8.22 -7.26
N PRO A 53 1.31 7.94 -6.64
CA PRO A 53 0.01 8.39 -7.13
C PRO A 53 -0.25 9.89 -6.90
N SER A 54 -1.07 10.46 -7.79
CA SER A 54 -1.58 11.84 -7.76
C SER A 54 -2.95 11.93 -7.06
N TYR A 55 -3.31 13.14 -6.60
CA TYR A 55 -4.36 13.49 -5.63
C TYR A 55 -5.84 13.21 -6.02
N SER A 56 -6.15 12.40 -7.03
CA SER A 56 -7.52 12.34 -7.62
C SER A 56 -8.36 11.10 -7.30
N ILE A 57 -8.02 10.29 -6.27
CA ILE A 57 -8.78 9.07 -5.96
C ILE A 57 -9.85 9.34 -4.89
N PRO A 58 -11.13 9.00 -5.12
CA PRO A 58 -12.23 9.24 -4.17
C PRO A 58 -12.15 8.38 -2.89
N ILE A 59 -12.55 9.00 -1.77
CA ILE A 59 -12.54 8.53 -0.37
C ILE A 59 -12.94 7.05 -0.19
N GLY A 60 -14.08 6.64 -0.74
CA GLY A 60 -14.60 5.27 -0.57
C GLY A 60 -13.73 4.16 -1.20
N ALA A 61 -12.87 4.50 -2.17
CA ALA A 61 -11.94 3.55 -2.76
C ALA A 61 -10.77 3.22 -1.81
N ASN A 62 -10.40 4.15 -0.92
CA ASN A 62 -9.25 4.00 -0.04
C ASN A 62 -9.51 2.96 1.05
N LEU A 63 -10.69 2.95 1.69
CA LEU A 63 -11.02 1.93 2.70
C LEU A 63 -11.03 0.52 2.11
N LYS A 64 -11.61 0.34 0.92
CA LYS A 64 -11.59 -0.96 0.21
C LYS A 64 -10.16 -1.39 -0.10
N ARG A 65 -9.34 -0.47 -0.61
CA ARG A 65 -7.92 -0.74 -0.92
C ARG A 65 -7.14 -1.15 0.33
N VAL A 66 -7.37 -0.46 1.44
CA VAL A 66 -6.71 -0.72 2.72
C VAL A 66 -7.14 -2.09 3.28
N PHE A 67 -8.43 -2.39 3.25
CA PHE A 67 -8.96 -3.67 3.74
C PHE A 67 -8.50 -4.87 2.90
N VAL A 68 -8.45 -4.73 1.58
CA VAL A 68 -7.96 -5.77 0.65
C VAL A 68 -6.45 -5.96 0.73
N SER A 69 -5.71 -5.03 1.33
CA SER A 69 -4.26 -5.18 1.53
C SER A 69 -3.88 -6.30 2.52
N PHE A 70 -4.85 -6.78 3.28
CA PHE A 70 -4.71 -7.93 4.17
C PHE A 70 -5.03 -9.24 3.42
N PRO A 71 -4.25 -10.32 3.65
CA PRO A 71 -4.55 -11.62 3.07
C PRO A 71 -5.95 -12.11 3.49
N LYS A 72 -6.75 -12.61 2.54
CA LYS A 72 -8.12 -13.09 2.81
C LYS A 72 -8.17 -14.12 3.95
N LYS A 73 -7.20 -15.04 3.97
CA LYS A 73 -7.01 -16.05 5.02
C LYS A 73 -6.95 -15.44 6.43
N TYR A 74 -6.22 -14.32 6.58
CA TYR A 74 -6.07 -13.63 7.86
C TYR A 74 -7.40 -13.07 8.37
N ILE A 75 -8.25 -12.57 7.47
CA ILE A 75 -9.56 -12.01 7.84
C ILE A 75 -10.57 -13.13 8.14
N GLU A 76 -10.55 -14.22 7.38
CA GLU A 76 -11.49 -15.34 7.55
C GLU A 76 -11.23 -16.13 8.84
N GLU A 77 -9.96 -16.36 9.17
CA GLU A 77 -9.53 -17.07 10.39
C GLU A 77 -9.63 -16.21 11.66
N ALA A 78 -9.79 -14.90 11.52
CA ALA A 78 -9.92 -13.98 12.66
C ALA A 78 -11.24 -14.18 13.42
N GLU A 79 -11.24 -13.84 14.71
CA GLU A 79 -12.45 -13.77 15.53
C GLU A 79 -13.24 -12.48 15.24
N ASP A 80 -14.55 -12.47 15.52
CA ASP A 80 -15.42 -11.33 15.22
C ASP A 80 -14.99 -10.04 15.93
N LYS A 81 -14.48 -10.14 17.17
CA LYS A 81 -13.89 -8.98 17.87
C LYS A 81 -12.64 -8.45 17.16
N VAL A 82 -11.79 -9.34 16.68
CA VAL A 82 -10.57 -8.96 15.95
C VAL A 82 -10.93 -8.35 14.58
N LYS A 83 -11.94 -8.89 13.88
CA LYS A 83 -12.45 -8.32 12.63
C LYS A 83 -13.02 -6.91 12.84
N SER A 84 -13.80 -6.71 13.90
CA SER A 84 -14.34 -5.39 14.25
C SER A 84 -13.24 -4.38 14.54
N ASN A 85 -12.25 -4.77 15.35
CA ASN A 85 -11.09 -3.92 15.64
C ASN A 85 -10.26 -3.62 14.39
N LEU A 86 -10.05 -4.62 13.53
CA LEU A 86 -9.32 -4.47 12.26
C LEU A 86 -10.05 -3.51 11.32
N PHE A 87 -11.38 -3.61 11.23
CA PHE A 87 -12.20 -2.68 10.45
C PHE A 87 -12.07 -1.25 10.99
N GLY A 88 -12.18 -1.07 12.31
CA GLY A 88 -11.97 0.23 12.96
C GLY A 88 -10.59 0.82 12.68
N LEU A 89 -9.54 -0.02 12.72
CA LEU A 89 -8.18 0.39 12.40
C LEU A 89 -8.01 0.78 10.92
N CYS A 90 -8.59 0.02 9.99
CA CYS A 90 -8.58 0.34 8.57
C CYS A 90 -9.31 1.67 8.28
N HIS A 91 -10.43 1.89 8.97
CA HIS A 91 -11.19 3.14 8.89
C HIS A 91 -10.36 4.32 9.40
N PHE A 92 -9.74 4.17 10.58
CA PHE A 92 -8.86 5.20 11.14
C PHE A 92 -7.67 5.53 10.22
N HIS A 93 -6.99 4.51 9.69
CA HIS A 93 -5.89 4.72 8.74
C HIS A 93 -6.34 5.43 7.46
N THR A 94 -7.55 5.12 6.97
CA THR A 94 -8.12 5.80 5.80
C THR A 94 -8.37 7.28 6.08
N VAL A 95 -8.98 7.62 7.22
CA VAL A 95 -9.22 9.02 7.62
C VAL A 95 -7.91 9.79 7.81
N LEU A 96 -6.88 9.16 8.40
CA LEU A 96 -5.55 9.78 8.52
C LEU A 96 -4.92 10.07 7.15
N MET A 97 -5.04 9.13 6.22
CA MET A 97 -4.51 9.30 4.86
C MET A 97 -5.28 10.36 4.07
N GLU A 98 -6.57 10.52 4.33
CA GLU A 98 -7.39 11.58 3.75
C GLU A 98 -7.08 12.95 4.35
N GLY A 99 -6.83 13.03 5.66
CA GLY A 99 -6.38 14.26 6.31
C GLY A 99 -5.13 14.87 5.66
N LYS A 100 -4.23 14.02 5.15
CA LYS A 100 -3.05 14.45 4.38
C LYS A 100 -3.41 15.17 3.07
N MET A 101 -4.57 14.89 2.48
CA MET A 101 -5.02 15.50 1.22
C MET A 101 -5.41 16.97 1.39
N TYR A 102 -5.77 17.39 2.60
CA TYR A 102 -6.21 18.75 2.92
C TYR A 102 -5.07 19.67 3.41
N GLY A 103 -3.82 19.21 3.32
CA GLY A 103 -2.66 19.99 3.75
C GLY A 103 -2.78 20.44 5.21
N PRO A 104 -2.41 21.69 5.55
CA PRO A 104 -2.46 22.21 6.91
C PRO A 104 -3.86 22.23 7.55
N MET A 105 -4.93 22.23 6.74
CA MET A 105 -6.31 22.16 7.25
C MET A 105 -6.67 20.77 7.79
N GLY A 106 -6.03 19.72 7.26
CA GLY A 106 -6.24 18.35 7.74
C GLY A 106 -5.21 17.94 8.80
N ILE A 107 -3.92 18.17 8.55
CA ILE A 107 -2.83 17.84 9.49
C ILE A 107 -1.77 18.93 9.41
N ASN A 108 -1.32 19.44 10.56
CA ASN A 108 -0.32 20.50 10.65
C ASN A 108 1.00 20.15 9.92
N THR A 109 1.40 18.86 9.97
CA THR A 109 2.60 18.34 9.30
C THR A 109 2.27 17.05 8.58
N THR A 110 2.80 16.87 7.37
CA THR A 110 2.62 15.64 6.61
C THR A 110 3.50 14.53 7.17
N TYR A 111 2.89 13.56 7.86
CA TYR A 111 3.57 12.34 8.31
C TYR A 111 3.56 11.26 7.21
N PRO A 112 4.63 10.47 7.07
CA PRO A 112 4.74 9.44 6.05
C PRO A 112 4.06 8.13 6.46
N PHE A 113 2.80 8.18 6.92
CA PHE A 113 2.06 6.96 7.26
C PHE A 113 1.90 6.06 6.02
N SER A 114 2.13 4.77 6.22
CA SER A 114 2.20 3.77 5.18
C SER A 114 1.32 2.56 5.54
N LEU A 115 1.14 1.66 4.56
CA LEU A 115 0.50 0.36 4.82
C LEU A 115 1.32 -0.51 5.80
N GLY A 116 2.61 -0.21 6.01
CA GLY A 116 3.44 -0.88 7.03
C GLY A 116 2.93 -0.58 8.43
N ASP A 117 2.71 0.70 8.75
CA ASP A 117 2.22 1.15 10.06
C ASP A 117 0.86 0.54 10.41
N LEU A 118 0.00 0.41 9.40
CA LEU A 118 -1.29 -0.26 9.54
C LEU A 118 -1.14 -1.74 9.88
N ARG A 119 -0.23 -2.46 9.22
CA ARG A 119 0.01 -3.90 9.46
C ARG A 119 0.59 -4.12 10.85
N ASP A 120 1.54 -3.29 11.26
CA ASP A 120 2.17 -3.37 12.58
C ASP A 120 1.16 -3.05 13.69
N SER A 121 0.31 -2.05 13.46
CA SER A 121 -0.80 -1.71 14.35
C SER A 121 -1.82 -2.85 14.44
N ALA A 122 -2.17 -3.49 13.32
CA ALA A 122 -3.08 -4.65 13.30
C ALA A 122 -2.51 -5.84 14.07
N LEU A 123 -1.19 -6.08 13.94
CA LEU A 123 -0.48 -7.12 14.69
C LEU A 123 -0.50 -6.82 16.20
N SER A 124 -0.24 -5.56 16.59
CA SER A 124 -0.28 -5.12 17.99
C SER A 124 -1.67 -5.33 18.58
N VAL A 125 -2.72 -4.85 17.90
CA VAL A 125 -4.12 -5.03 18.31
C VAL A 125 -4.48 -6.51 18.43
N CYS A 126 -4.07 -7.34 17.48
CA CYS A 126 -4.34 -8.78 17.52
C CYS A 126 -3.64 -9.45 18.71
N ARG A 127 -2.35 -9.14 18.94
CA ARG A 127 -1.56 -9.68 20.05
C ARG A 127 -2.10 -9.25 21.40
N THR A 128 -2.51 -8.00 21.53
CA THR A 128 -3.05 -7.46 22.79
C THR A 128 -4.45 -7.99 23.06
N THR A 129 -5.28 -8.17 22.02
CA THR A 129 -6.60 -8.83 22.15
C THR A 129 -6.46 -10.30 22.57
N SER A 130 -5.50 -11.04 22.00
CA SER A 130 -5.27 -12.44 22.39
C SER A 130 -4.67 -12.59 23.79
N ARG A 131 -3.77 -11.69 24.20
CA ARG A 131 -3.26 -11.62 25.59
C ARG A 131 -4.36 -11.28 26.58
N ALA A 132 -5.19 -10.29 26.28
CA ALA A 132 -6.32 -9.93 27.13
C ALA A 132 -7.30 -11.09 27.27
N ARG A 133 -7.51 -11.89 26.22
CA ARG A 133 -8.30 -13.13 26.31
C ARG A 133 -7.70 -14.15 27.27
N GLN A 134 -6.37 -14.36 27.24
CA GLN A 134 -5.70 -15.30 28.15
C GLN A 134 -5.71 -14.82 29.60
N ALA A 135 -5.62 -13.50 29.82
CA ALA A 135 -5.62 -12.88 31.14
C ALA A 135 -7.03 -12.70 31.72
N ALA A 136 -8.05 -12.48 30.89
CA ALA A 136 -9.42 -12.22 31.32
C ALA A 136 -10.14 -13.53 31.70
N ARG A 137 -10.16 -13.82 33.01
CA ARG A 137 -11.17 -14.70 33.64
C ARG A 137 -12.53 -14.00 33.85
N SER A 138 -12.65 -12.70 33.53
CA SER A 138 -13.87 -11.88 33.76
C SER A 138 -13.93 -10.66 32.81
N PRO A 139 -15.13 -10.09 32.55
CA PRO A 139 -15.33 -9.01 31.58
C PRO A 139 -14.88 -7.67 32.15
N GLY A 140 -13.57 -7.42 32.16
CA GLY A 140 -12.99 -6.11 32.45
C GLY A 140 -12.98 -5.19 31.23
N PRO A 141 -12.67 -3.88 31.41
CA PRO A 141 -12.39 -3.00 30.29
C PRO A 141 -11.28 -3.62 29.43
N GLY A 142 -11.51 -3.69 28.12
CA GLY A 142 -10.54 -4.28 27.18
C GLY A 142 -9.16 -3.60 27.29
N PRO A 143 -8.12 -4.17 26.66
CA PRO A 143 -6.72 -3.78 26.84
C PRO A 143 -6.36 -2.48 26.10
N TRP A 144 -7.25 -1.49 26.16
CA TRP A 144 -7.18 -0.24 25.41
C TRP A 144 -6.19 0.75 26.01
N ALA A 145 -5.90 0.63 27.31
CA ALA A 145 -4.91 1.47 27.97
C ALA A 145 -3.50 1.24 27.41
N ASP A 146 -3.17 -0.01 27.07
CA ASP A 146 -1.87 -0.38 26.50
C ASP A 146 -1.78 -0.15 24.98
N LEU A 147 -2.92 0.12 24.33
CA LEU A 147 -3.03 0.30 22.87
C LEU A 147 -3.13 1.76 22.43
N ARG A 148 -3.23 2.70 23.37
CA ARG A 148 -3.34 4.14 23.08
C ARG A 148 -2.00 4.82 22.87
#